data_AF-A0A963ML62-F1
#
_entry.id   AF-A0A963ML62-F1
#
_cell.length_a   1.000
_cell.length_b   1.000
_cell.length_c   1.000
_cell.angle_alpha   90.00
_cell.angle_beta   90.00
_cell.angle_gamma   90.00
#
_symmetry.space_group_name_H-M   'P 1'
#
loop_
_entity.id
_entity.type
_entity.pdbx_description
1 polymer ?
#
loop_
_entity_poly.entity_id
_entity_poly.type
_entity_poly.pdbx_seq_one_letter_code
_entity_poly.pdbx_strand_id
1 'polypeptide(L)'
;MTHQPYSRRRQRVLERLGDGVAVLATAPERLRNRDSHYPYRFDSYFWYLSGFPEPDAAIVLVGGQQPRSLLFCREKNEERETWDGFRYGPEAAAAAFGFDEAYPIASLDQKLPELIANRRALWHSLGHDTAWDQRIAAALNSVRGQSRGGTRTPGEIHDLRSLLDEMRLIKDAHEIDNMRRAADIASAG
;
A
#
# COMPACT_ATOMS: atom_id res chain seq x y z
N MET A 1 -12.63 -13.48 -5.53
CA MET A 1 -11.22 -13.52 -5.98
C MET A 1 -10.39 -14.07 -4.84
N THR A 2 -9.47 -15.00 -5.10
CA THR A 2 -8.55 -15.49 -4.06
C THR A 2 -7.45 -14.45 -3.85
N HIS A 3 -7.27 -13.94 -2.63
CA HIS A 3 -6.22 -12.94 -2.33
C HIS A 3 -4.80 -13.54 -2.32
N GLN A 4 -4.67 -14.86 -2.39
CA GLN A 4 -3.42 -15.60 -2.27
C GLN A 4 -2.28 -15.12 -3.21
N PRO A 5 -2.51 -14.77 -4.50
CA PRO A 5 -1.43 -14.25 -5.35
C PRO A 5 -0.85 -12.93 -4.81
N TYR A 6 -1.71 -12.04 -4.31
CA TYR A 6 -1.30 -10.76 -3.71
C TYR A 6 -0.52 -10.97 -2.41
N SER A 7 -0.99 -11.87 -1.52
CA SER A 7 -0.27 -12.22 -0.30
C SER A 7 1.12 -12.79 -0.59
N ARG A 8 1.27 -13.66 -1.60
CA ARG A 8 2.57 -14.20 -2.01
C ARG A 8 3.53 -13.11 -2.53
N ARG A 9 3.01 -12.09 -3.23
CA ARG A 9 3.82 -10.96 -3.68
C ARG A 9 4.27 -10.10 -2.50
N ARG A 10 3.38 -9.81 -1.54
CA ARG A 10 3.78 -9.12 -0.29
C ARG A 10 4.86 -9.88 0.47
N GLN A 11 4.74 -11.21 0.55
CA GLN A 11 5.75 -12.07 1.18
C GLN A 11 7.12 -11.93 0.50
N ARG A 12 7.18 -11.95 -0.84
CA ARG A 12 8.44 -11.73 -1.58
C ARG A 12 9.04 -10.35 -1.33
N VAL A 13 8.21 -9.31 -1.19
CA VAL A 13 8.71 -7.98 -0.80
C VAL A 13 9.28 -8.05 0.62
N LEU A 14 8.55 -8.60 1.59
CA LEU A 14 8.99 -8.74 2.98
C LEU A 14 10.35 -9.46 3.10
N GLU A 15 10.57 -10.53 2.32
CA GLU A 15 11.85 -11.23 2.23
C GLU A 15 13.01 -10.34 1.76
N ARG A 16 12.74 -9.37 0.88
CA ARG A 16 13.73 -8.40 0.37
C ARG A 16 13.98 -7.24 1.32
N LEU A 17 13.01 -6.86 2.15
CA LEU A 17 13.14 -5.73 3.08
C LEU A 17 14.13 -6.02 4.22
N GLY A 18 14.35 -7.28 4.58
CA GLY A 18 15.08 -7.63 5.80
C GLY A 18 14.36 -7.06 7.02
N ASP A 19 15.04 -6.25 7.85
CA ASP A 19 14.44 -5.50 8.97
C ASP A 19 13.99 -4.07 8.57
N GLY A 20 13.67 -3.88 7.30
CA GLY A 20 13.16 -2.62 6.76
C GLY A 20 11.63 -2.51 6.82
N VAL A 21 11.13 -1.34 6.44
CA VAL A 21 9.70 -1.05 6.27
C VAL A 21 9.47 -0.51 4.86
N ALA A 22 8.42 -0.96 4.19
CA ALA A 22 7.98 -0.40 2.92
C ALA A 22 6.63 0.31 3.07
N VAL A 23 6.47 1.45 2.42
CA VAL A 23 5.22 2.22 2.35
C VAL A 23 4.84 2.43 0.90
N LEU A 24 3.61 2.09 0.55
CA LEU A 24 3.09 2.24 -0.81
C LEU A 24 1.63 2.70 -0.78
N ALA A 25 1.36 3.84 -1.38
CA ALA A 25 0.02 4.42 -1.45
C ALA A 25 -0.69 4.07 -2.76
N THR A 26 -2.02 4.06 -2.73
CA THR A 26 -2.83 4.03 -3.95
C THR A 26 -2.95 5.42 -4.59
N ALA A 27 -3.48 5.48 -5.81
CA ALA A 27 -3.75 6.73 -6.51
C ALA A 27 -4.94 7.48 -5.86
N PRO A 28 -4.94 8.83 -5.85
CA PRO A 28 -6.08 9.62 -5.42
C PRO A 28 -7.20 9.60 -6.47
N GLU A 29 -8.42 9.93 -6.03
CA GLU A 29 -9.52 10.21 -6.96
C GLU A 29 -9.21 11.45 -7.82
N ARG A 30 -9.74 11.48 -9.05
CA ARG A 30 -9.48 12.57 -10.00
C ARG A 30 -10.78 13.21 -10.45
N LEU A 31 -10.85 14.53 -10.30
CA LEU A 31 -11.99 15.33 -10.78
C LEU A 31 -12.04 15.35 -12.31
N ARG A 32 -13.24 15.16 -12.84
CA ARG A 32 -13.55 15.35 -14.27
C ARG A 32 -14.08 16.75 -14.52
N ASN A 33 -15.09 17.17 -13.76
CA ASN A 33 -15.70 18.49 -13.85
C ASN A 33 -16.46 18.82 -12.56
N ARG A 34 -16.14 19.96 -11.94
CA ARG A 34 -16.72 20.44 -10.68
C ARG A 34 -16.78 19.35 -9.60
N ASP A 35 -17.95 18.75 -9.39
CA ASP A 35 -18.29 17.75 -8.38
C ASP A 35 -18.26 16.30 -8.90
N SER A 36 -18.04 16.11 -10.20
CA SER A 36 -17.98 14.79 -10.83
C SER A 36 -16.55 14.28 -10.96
N HIS A 37 -16.36 13.00 -10.62
CA HIS A 37 -15.07 12.31 -10.68
C HIS A 37 -14.97 11.43 -11.94
N TYR A 38 -13.75 11.16 -12.40
CA TYR A 38 -13.49 10.06 -13.31
C TYR A 38 -13.71 8.71 -12.58
N PRO A 39 -14.00 7.62 -13.31
CA PRO A 39 -13.95 6.28 -12.73
C PRO A 39 -12.61 6.06 -12.03
N TYR A 40 -12.68 5.59 -10.78
CA TYR A 40 -11.49 5.42 -9.98
C TYR A 40 -10.53 4.40 -10.61
N ARG A 41 -9.25 4.79 -10.70
CA ARG A 41 -8.15 3.92 -11.12
C ARG A 41 -7.08 3.96 -10.05
N PHE A 42 -6.97 2.86 -9.30
CA PHE A 42 -5.94 2.62 -8.30
C PHE A 42 -4.52 2.74 -8.88
N ASP A 43 -3.50 2.85 -8.02
CA ASP A 43 -2.11 2.74 -8.48
C ASP A 43 -1.78 1.29 -8.87
N SER A 44 -0.95 1.10 -9.90
CA SER A 44 -0.67 -0.25 -10.40
C SER A 44 0.25 -1.07 -9.50
N TYR A 45 1.19 -0.44 -8.79
CA TYR A 45 2.03 -1.12 -7.81
C TYR A 45 1.22 -1.46 -6.56
N PHE A 46 0.39 -0.52 -6.10
CA PHE A 46 -0.52 -0.76 -4.98
C PHE A 46 -1.46 -1.93 -5.28
N TRP A 47 -2.09 -1.94 -6.46
CA TRP A 47 -2.96 -3.04 -6.90
C TRP A 47 -2.21 -4.36 -7.01
N TYR A 48 -0.99 -4.35 -7.57
CA TYR A 48 -0.16 -5.53 -7.71
C TYR A 48 0.10 -6.24 -6.37
N LEU A 49 0.21 -5.47 -5.28
CA LEU A 49 0.43 -5.99 -3.93
C LEU A 49 -0.85 -6.23 -3.11
N SER A 50 -1.98 -5.60 -3.42
CA SER A 50 -3.17 -5.67 -2.57
C SER A 50 -4.39 -6.33 -3.22
N GLY A 51 -4.63 -6.07 -4.51
CA GLY A 51 -5.94 -6.28 -5.13
C GLY A 51 -7.05 -5.41 -4.51
N PHE A 52 -6.70 -4.40 -3.69
CA PHE A 52 -7.65 -3.55 -2.99
C PHE A 52 -8.13 -2.40 -3.90
N PRO A 53 -9.44 -2.25 -4.13
CA PRO A 53 -9.95 -1.37 -5.19
C PRO A 53 -10.32 0.05 -4.72
N GLU A 54 -10.19 0.39 -3.44
CA GLU A 54 -10.65 1.70 -2.94
C GLU A 54 -9.53 2.75 -2.87
N PRO A 55 -9.88 4.05 -3.08
CA PRO A 55 -8.98 5.17 -2.82
C PRO A 55 -8.70 5.40 -1.33
N ASP A 56 -7.82 6.38 -1.08
CA ASP A 56 -7.39 6.80 0.25
C ASP A 56 -6.90 5.62 1.10
N ALA A 57 -5.97 4.86 0.50
CA ALA A 57 -5.39 3.68 1.10
C ALA A 57 -3.88 3.60 0.90
N ALA A 58 -3.21 2.93 1.83
CA ALA A 58 -1.78 2.67 1.78
C ALA A 58 -1.45 1.30 2.38
N ILE A 59 -0.47 0.63 1.81
CA ILE A 59 0.12 -0.59 2.36
C ILE A 59 1.35 -0.17 3.15
N VAL A 60 1.52 -0.75 4.34
CA VAL A 60 2.78 -0.76 5.06
C VAL A 60 3.23 -2.20 5.24
N LEU A 61 4.43 -2.54 4.78
CA LEU A 61 5.03 -3.85 4.99
C LEU A 61 6.16 -3.69 6.01
N VAL A 62 6.10 -4.43 7.10
CA VAL A 62 7.10 -4.38 8.17
C VAL A 62 7.85 -5.70 8.15
N GLY A 63 9.15 -5.64 7.85
CA GLY A 63 10.03 -6.80 7.87
C GLY A 63 10.51 -7.18 9.29
N GLY A 64 11.59 -7.96 9.33
CA GLY A 64 12.22 -8.44 10.55
C GLY A 64 11.78 -9.85 10.94
N GLN A 65 11.91 -10.17 12.23
CA GLN A 65 11.63 -11.52 12.75
C GLN A 65 10.14 -11.90 12.71
N GLN A 66 9.26 -10.90 12.78
CA GLN A 66 7.82 -11.06 12.70
C GLN A 66 7.30 -10.19 11.55
N PRO A 67 7.49 -10.64 10.30
CA PRO A 67 7.08 -9.87 9.13
C PRO A 67 5.55 -9.74 9.11
N ARG A 68 5.04 -8.55 8.83
CA ARG A 68 3.61 -8.26 8.78
C ARG A 68 3.27 -7.32 7.64
N SER A 69 2.09 -7.52 7.07
CA SER A 69 1.48 -6.70 6.03
C SER A 69 0.27 -5.97 6.59
N LEU A 70 0.30 -4.65 6.52
CA LEU A 70 -0.71 -3.77 7.07
C LEU A 70 -1.41 -2.98 5.96
N LEU A 71 -2.74 -2.91 6.01
CA LEU A 71 -3.52 -2.05 5.13
C LEU A 71 -4.09 -0.86 5.90
N PHE A 72 -3.81 0.34 5.45
CA PHE A 72 -4.46 1.55 5.90
C PHE A 72 -5.54 1.91 4.88
N CYS A 73 -6.80 1.99 5.28
CA CYS A 73 -7.92 2.29 4.38
C CYS A 73 -8.98 3.13 5.09
N ARG A 74 -9.96 3.63 4.34
CA ARG A 74 -11.08 4.39 4.91
C ARG A 74 -11.88 3.52 5.88
N GLU A 75 -12.40 4.17 6.91
CA GLU A 75 -13.36 3.53 7.82
C GLU A 75 -14.67 3.26 7.10
N LYS A 76 -15.36 2.22 7.58
CA LYS A 76 -16.74 1.99 7.22
C LYS A 76 -17.57 3.15 7.79
N ASN A 77 -18.46 3.72 6.97
CA ASN A 77 -19.38 4.76 7.40
C ASN A 77 -20.76 4.47 6.82
N GLU A 78 -21.61 3.83 7.63
CA GLU A 78 -22.91 3.30 7.19
C GLU A 78 -23.87 4.39 6.70
N GLU A 79 -23.80 5.59 7.29
CA GLU A 79 -24.62 6.74 6.85
C GLU A 79 -24.22 7.23 5.45
N ARG A 80 -22.94 7.12 5.10
CA ARG A 80 -22.39 7.53 3.81
C ARG A 80 -22.38 6.43 2.76
N GLU A 81 -22.45 5.15 3.14
CA GLU A 81 -22.48 4.03 2.19
C GLU A 81 -23.68 4.10 1.21
N THR A 82 -24.79 4.69 1.65
CA THR A 82 -25.96 4.94 0.79
C THR A 82 -25.63 5.87 -0.40
N TRP A 83 -24.63 6.76 -0.23
CA TRP A 83 -24.27 7.79 -1.21
C TRP A 83 -22.94 7.51 -1.91
N ASP A 84 -21.92 7.10 -1.17
CA ASP A 84 -20.55 6.89 -1.64
C ASP A 84 -20.31 5.43 -2.09
N GLY A 85 -21.27 4.54 -1.88
CA GLY A 85 -21.15 3.10 -2.11
C GLY A 85 -20.48 2.35 -0.96
N PHE A 86 -20.49 1.02 -1.09
CA PHE A 86 -19.92 0.10 -0.10
C PHE A 86 -18.44 0.38 0.18
N ARG A 87 -18.05 0.33 1.47
CA ARG A 87 -16.65 0.35 1.90
C ARG A 87 -16.35 -0.88 2.75
N TYR A 88 -15.21 -1.52 2.51
CA TYR A 88 -14.82 -2.66 3.33
C TYR A 88 -14.62 -2.24 4.80
N GLY A 89 -13.98 -1.10 5.04
CA GLY A 89 -13.47 -0.76 6.35
C GLY A 89 -12.29 -1.65 6.77
N PRO A 90 -11.50 -1.27 7.79
CA PRO A 90 -10.27 -1.97 8.14
C PRO A 90 -10.45 -3.48 8.40
N GLU A 91 -11.37 -3.86 9.28
CA GLU A 91 -11.56 -5.27 9.68
C GLU A 91 -11.93 -6.17 8.50
N ALA A 92 -12.93 -5.79 7.71
CA ALA A 92 -13.34 -6.61 6.56
C ALA A 92 -12.29 -6.56 5.44
N ALA A 93 -11.57 -5.45 5.27
CA ALA A 93 -10.50 -5.35 4.27
C ALA A 93 -9.32 -6.27 4.63
N ALA A 94 -8.94 -6.38 5.89
CA ALA A 94 -7.89 -7.30 6.32
C ALA A 94 -8.24 -8.74 5.92
N ALA A 95 -9.45 -9.19 6.26
CA ALA A 95 -9.92 -10.54 5.95
C ALA A 95 -10.09 -10.79 4.43
N ALA A 96 -10.69 -9.85 3.71
CA ALA A 96 -11.00 -10.02 2.29
C ALA A 96 -9.74 -10.02 1.40
N PHE A 97 -8.73 -9.21 1.75
CA PHE A 97 -7.51 -9.00 0.94
C PHE A 97 -6.25 -9.66 1.55
N GLY A 98 -6.42 -10.38 2.65
CA GLY A 98 -5.40 -11.22 3.28
C GLY A 98 -4.26 -10.44 3.93
N PHE A 99 -4.54 -9.26 4.48
CA PHE A 99 -3.58 -8.51 5.29
C PHE A 99 -3.61 -9.02 6.73
N ASP A 100 -2.46 -8.94 7.40
CA ASP A 100 -2.35 -9.37 8.81
C ASP A 100 -3.12 -8.42 9.73
N GLU A 101 -3.08 -7.14 9.41
CA GLU A 101 -3.75 -6.08 10.16
C GLU A 101 -4.24 -4.99 9.20
N ALA A 102 -5.28 -4.27 9.61
CA ALA A 102 -5.70 -3.06 8.91
C ALA A 102 -6.13 -1.97 9.88
N TYR A 103 -5.96 -0.72 9.45
CA TYR A 103 -6.21 0.48 10.25
C TYR A 103 -6.91 1.58 9.44
N PRO A 104 -7.58 2.53 10.10
CA PRO A 104 -8.03 3.76 9.47
C PRO A 104 -6.86 4.51 8.82
N ILE A 105 -6.99 4.94 7.57
CA ILE A 105 -5.97 5.75 6.87
C ILE A 105 -5.64 7.05 7.60
N ALA A 106 -6.60 7.61 8.35
CA ALA A 106 -6.40 8.76 9.21
C ALA A 106 -5.37 8.52 10.34
N SER A 107 -5.19 7.26 10.77
CA SER A 107 -4.21 6.89 11.80
C SER A 107 -2.78 6.68 11.27
N LEU A 108 -2.59 6.72 9.95
CA LEU A 108 -1.28 6.43 9.34
C LEU A 108 -0.19 7.39 9.79
N ASP A 109 -0.47 8.70 9.91
CA ASP A 109 0.52 9.68 10.34
C ASP A 109 1.00 9.48 11.78
N GLN A 110 0.13 8.93 12.62
CA GLN A 110 0.47 8.60 14.00
C GLN A 110 1.26 7.29 14.07
N LYS A 111 0.81 6.25 13.34
CA LYS A 111 1.42 4.92 13.39
C LYS A 111 2.72 4.80 12.63
N LEU A 112 2.88 5.51 11.52
CA LEU A 112 4.05 5.34 10.65
C LEU A 112 5.38 5.61 11.38
N PRO A 113 5.55 6.67 12.20
CA PRO A 113 6.74 6.85 13.03
C PRO A 113 7.04 5.64 13.94
N GLU A 114 6.01 5.04 14.55
CA GLU A 114 6.15 3.87 15.41
C GLU A 114 6.64 2.64 14.62
N LEU A 115 6.13 2.47 13.39
CA LEU A 115 6.46 1.33 12.54
C LEU A 115 7.89 1.42 11.99
N ILE A 116 8.36 2.62 11.63
CA ILE A 116 9.70 2.84 11.07
C ILE A 116 10.78 3.03 12.16
N ALA A 117 10.38 3.28 13.41
CA ALA A 117 11.30 3.40 14.53
C ALA A 117 12.14 2.12 14.71
N ASN A 118 13.44 2.30 14.93
CA ASN A 118 14.43 1.25 15.12
C ASN A 118 14.59 0.28 13.94
N ARG A 119 14.09 0.64 12.76
CA ARG A 119 14.25 -0.14 11.53
C ARG A 119 15.48 0.28 10.77
N ARG A 120 16.07 -0.65 10.02
CA ARG A 120 17.30 -0.38 9.27
C ARG A 120 17.05 0.56 8.09
N ALA A 121 15.98 0.32 7.35
CA ALA A 121 15.71 0.99 6.07
C ALA A 121 14.23 1.31 5.86
N LEU A 122 13.95 2.37 5.13
CA LEU A 122 12.61 2.74 4.65
C LEU A 122 12.56 2.64 3.12
N TRP A 123 11.57 1.93 2.60
CA TRP A 123 11.32 1.77 1.17
C TRP A 123 10.06 2.52 0.79
N HIS A 124 10.14 3.48 -0.12
CA HIS A 124 8.94 4.13 -0.67
C HIS A 124 9.22 4.64 -2.09
N SER A 125 8.18 5.11 -2.79
CA SER A 125 8.30 5.72 -4.11
C SER A 125 8.84 7.16 -4.03
N LEU A 126 10.15 7.31 -3.80
CA LEU A 126 10.79 8.62 -3.62
C LEU A 126 10.66 9.51 -4.87
N GLY A 127 10.21 10.75 -4.70
CA GLY A 127 10.16 11.75 -5.77
C GLY A 127 8.98 11.58 -6.74
N HIS A 128 8.06 10.67 -6.45
CA HIS A 128 6.93 10.38 -7.34
C HIS A 128 5.63 11.10 -6.96
N ASP A 129 5.45 11.40 -5.69
CA ASP A 129 4.31 12.17 -5.20
C ASP A 129 4.77 13.07 -4.07
N THR A 130 4.70 14.38 -4.29
CA THR A 130 5.20 15.39 -3.36
C THR A 130 4.52 15.34 -1.99
N ALA A 131 3.23 15.03 -1.95
CA ALA A 131 2.50 14.95 -0.68
C ALA A 131 2.97 13.72 0.13
N TRP A 132 3.18 12.59 -0.54
CA TRP A 132 3.76 11.41 0.10
C TRP A 132 5.22 11.60 0.52
N ASP A 133 6.04 12.25 -0.30
CA ASP A 133 7.43 12.58 0.07
C ASP A 133 7.46 13.43 1.35
N GLN A 134 6.59 14.44 1.45
CA GLN A 134 6.46 15.28 2.65
C GLN A 134 5.98 14.48 3.86
N ARG A 135 4.99 13.60 3.67
CA ARG A 135 4.45 12.73 4.72
C ARG A 135 5.52 11.77 5.27
N ILE A 136 6.30 11.16 4.40
CA ILE A 136 7.44 10.30 4.76
C ILE A 136 8.51 11.09 5.50
N ALA A 137 8.87 12.28 5.01
CA ALA A 137 9.85 13.14 5.66
C ALA A 137 9.38 13.56 7.08
N ALA A 138 8.11 13.88 7.25
CA ALA A 138 7.52 14.19 8.55
C ALA A 138 7.60 13.01 9.52
N ALA A 139 7.29 11.80 9.07
CA ALA A 139 7.41 10.60 9.89
C ALA A 139 8.87 10.34 10.32
N LEU A 140 9.83 10.45 9.40
CA LEU A 140 11.27 10.34 9.72
C LEU A 140 11.72 11.41 10.73
N ASN A 141 11.22 12.63 10.62
CA ASN A 141 11.55 13.71 11.55
C ASN A 141 10.96 13.48 12.95
N SER A 142 9.75 12.91 13.03
CA SER A 142 9.17 12.49 14.31
C SER A 142 10.05 11.47 15.03
N VAL A 143 10.56 10.46 14.32
CA VAL A 143 11.48 9.47 14.91
C VAL A 143 12.82 10.11 15.30
N ARG A 144 13.37 11.02 14.51
CA ARG A 144 14.60 11.76 14.85
C ARG A 144 14.46 12.58 16.13
N GLY A 145 13.29 13.19 16.35
CA GLY A 145 12.97 13.91 17.58
C GLY A 145 13.00 13.04 18.84
N GLN A 146 12.79 11.73 18.69
CA GLN A 146 12.78 10.75 19.79
C GLN A 146 14.17 10.13 20.05
N SER A 147 15.22 10.58 19.37
CA SER A 147 16.59 10.05 19.49
C SER A 147 17.15 10.07 20.92
N ARG A 148 16.77 11.06 21.74
CA ARG A 148 17.14 11.13 23.15
C ARG A 148 16.60 9.96 23.99
N GLY A 149 15.53 9.31 23.53
CA GLY A 149 14.95 8.11 24.13
C GLY A 149 15.57 6.78 23.64
N GLY A 150 16.66 6.84 22.86
CA GLY A 150 17.33 5.66 22.31
C GLY A 150 16.73 5.12 21.01
N THR A 151 15.67 5.75 20.49
CA THR A 151 15.06 5.39 19.21
C THR A 151 15.94 5.78 18.03
N ARG A 152 16.15 4.86 17.09
CA ARG A 152 16.89 5.11 15.85
C ARG A 152 15.95 5.30 14.67
N THR A 153 16.23 6.32 13.86
CA THR A 153 15.57 6.52 12.56
C THR A 153 16.24 5.62 11.51
N PRO A 154 15.50 5.11 10.50
CA PRO A 154 16.11 4.39 9.39
C PRO A 154 17.28 5.16 8.76
N GLY A 155 18.41 4.48 8.60
CA GLY A 155 19.64 5.07 8.04
C GLY A 155 19.71 5.00 6.52
N GLU A 156 18.87 4.18 5.90
CA GLU A 156 18.80 3.96 4.46
C GLU A 156 17.38 4.27 3.96
N ILE A 157 17.30 4.91 2.79
CA ILE A 157 16.05 5.11 2.05
C ILE A 157 16.25 4.47 0.67
N HIS A 158 15.37 3.55 0.31
CA HIS A 158 15.41 2.82 -0.96
C HIS A 158 14.15 3.11 -1.77
N ASP A 159 14.27 3.08 -3.10
CA ASP A 159 13.11 3.15 -3.97
C ASP A 159 12.41 1.78 -4.05
N LEU A 160 11.15 1.74 -3.63
CA LEU A 160 10.32 0.54 -3.68
C LEU A 160 9.94 0.16 -5.11
N ARG A 161 9.81 1.12 -6.03
CA ARG A 161 9.35 0.83 -7.40
C ARG A 161 10.35 0.00 -8.17
N SER A 162 11.63 0.32 -8.03
CA SER A 162 12.72 -0.48 -8.61
C SER A 162 12.59 -1.98 -8.27
N LEU A 163 12.34 -2.33 -7.00
CA LEU A 163 12.07 -3.72 -6.60
C LEU A 163 10.80 -4.29 -7.24
N LEU A 164 9.71 -3.51 -7.25
CA LEU A 164 8.44 -3.97 -7.79
C LEU A 164 8.44 -4.08 -9.31
N ASP A 165 9.25 -3.29 -10.02
CA ASP A 165 9.43 -3.38 -11.47
C ASP A 165 10.05 -4.71 -11.86
N GLU A 166 11.11 -5.14 -11.15
CA GLU A 166 11.70 -6.47 -11.33
C GLU A 166 10.67 -7.58 -11.11
N MET A 167 9.87 -7.47 -10.04
CA MET A 167 8.83 -8.45 -9.73
C MET A 167 7.72 -8.48 -10.78
N ARG A 168 7.32 -7.31 -11.30
CA ARG A 168 6.26 -7.16 -12.30
C ARG A 168 6.74 -7.50 -13.71
N LEU A 169 8.04 -7.61 -13.95
CA LEU A 169 8.58 -8.02 -15.25
C LEU A 169 8.19 -9.47 -15.57
N ILE A 170 8.36 -10.37 -14.60
CA ILE A 170 8.07 -11.81 -14.73
C ILE A 170 6.67 -12.11 -14.19
N LYS A 171 5.76 -12.50 -15.08
CA LYS A 171 4.35 -12.73 -14.74
C LYS A 171 4.16 -14.08 -14.06
N ASP A 172 3.39 -14.10 -12.98
CA ASP A 172 2.91 -15.35 -12.41
C ASP A 172 1.73 -15.94 -13.20
N ALA A 173 1.35 -17.18 -12.87
CA ALA A 173 0.26 -17.87 -13.56
C ALA A 173 -1.07 -17.09 -13.49
N HIS A 174 -1.36 -16.43 -12.36
CA HIS A 174 -2.57 -15.65 -12.19
C HIS A 174 -2.58 -14.41 -13.10
N GLU A 175 -1.43 -13.74 -13.26
CA GLU A 175 -1.29 -12.64 -14.22
C GLU A 175 -1.43 -13.10 -15.67
N ILE A 176 -0.80 -14.22 -16.02
CA ILE A 176 -0.90 -14.78 -17.38
C ILE A 176 -2.35 -15.12 -17.73
N ASP A 177 -3.09 -15.72 -16.81
CA ASP A 177 -4.50 -16.05 -17.02
C ASP A 177 -5.37 -14.79 -17.19
N ASN A 178 -5.13 -13.74 -16.39
CA ASN A 178 -5.80 -12.45 -16.55
C ASN A 178 -5.47 -11.80 -17.91
N MET A 179 -4.20 -11.86 -18.34
CA MET A 179 -3.76 -11.32 -19.63
C MET A 179 -4.39 -12.05 -20.81
N ARG A 180 -4.44 -13.39 -20.77
CA ARG A 180 -5.13 -14.21 -21.78
C ARG A 180 -6.60 -13.83 -21.89
N ARG A 181 -7.30 -13.80 -20.76
CA ARG A 181 -8.71 -13.40 -20.72
C ARG A 181 -8.94 -11.99 -21.28
N ALA A 182 -8.05 -11.04 -20.96
CA ALA A 182 -8.15 -9.69 -21.51
C ALA A 182 -7.96 -9.67 -23.03
N ALA A 183 -7.01 -10.46 -23.56
CA ALA A 183 -6.81 -10.61 -24.99
C ALA A 183 -8.02 -11.24 -25.69
N ASP A 184 -8.61 -12.29 -25.10
CA ASP A 184 -9.81 -12.93 -25.63
C ASP A 184 -10.97 -11.93 -25.75
N ILE A 185 -11.22 -11.15 -24.70
CA ILE A 185 -12.25 -10.09 -24.69
C ILE A 185 -11.96 -9.04 -25.76
N ALA A 186 -10.72 -8.56 -25.85
CA ALA A 186 -10.33 -7.53 -26.82
C ALA A 186 -10.41 -8.03 -28.27
N SER A 187 -10.20 -9.32 -28.52
CA SER A 187 -10.31 -9.91 -29.85
C SER A 187 -11.75 -10.20 -30.28
N ALA A 188 -12.68 -10.29 -29.32
CA ALA A 188 -14.09 -10.58 -29.55
C ALA A 188 -14.95 -9.31 -29.78
N GLY A 189 -14.44 -8.13 -29.42
CA GLY A 189 -15.09 -6.84 -29.63
C GLY A 189 -14.62 -6.15 -30.91
#